data_AF-A0A367IJ28-F1
#
_entry.id   AF-A0A367IJ28-F1
#
_cell.length_a   1.000
_cell.length_b   1.000
_cell.length_c   1.000
_cell.angle_alpha   90.00
_cell.angle_beta   90.00
_cell.angle_gamma   90.00
#
_symmetry.space_group_name_H-M   'P 1'
#
loop_
_entity.id
_entity.type
_entity.pdbx_description
1 polymer ?
#
loop_
_entity_poly.entity_id
_entity_poly.type
_entity_poly.pdbx_seq_one_letter_code
_entity_poly.pdbx_strand_id
1 'polypeptide(L)' 'YTEYQVVGRKLPSQQEPSPKLFRMRIFAPNVVVAKSRFWYFLKKLRKVKKAAGEIVAVNEIHEKRPEQIKNFGIWI' A
#
# COMPACT_ATOMS: atom_id res chain seq x y z
N TYR A 1 0.70 12.65 10.21
CA TYR A 1 0.40 11.54 9.29
C TYR A 1 1.51 10.52 9.41
N THR A 2 1.16 9.24 9.30
CA THR A 2 2.11 8.12 9.40
C THR A 2 2.32 7.53 8.00
N GLU A 3 3.55 7.15 7.67
CA GLU A 3 3.86 6.44 6.44
C GLU A 3 3.62 4.93 6.62
N TYR A 4 2.81 4.35 5.76
CA TYR A 4 2.54 2.92 5.74
C TYR A 4 3.02 2.30 4.43
N GLN A 5 3.77 1.21 4.54
CA GLN A 5 3.97 0.27 3.44
C GLN A 5 2.84 -0.75 3.45
N VAL A 6 1.95 -0.67 2.45
CA VAL A 6 0.88 -1.64 2.27
C VAL A 6 1.24 -2.56 1.10
N VAL A 7 1.24 -3.86 1.36
CA VAL A 7 1.47 -4.90 0.36
C VAL A 7 0.21 -5.72 0.20
N GLY A 8 -0.29 -5.86 -1.03
CA GLY A 8 -1.45 -6.68 -1.33
C GLY A 8 -1.32 -7.38 -2.68
N ARG A 9 -2.16 -8.39 -2.88
CA ARG A 9 -2.20 -9.18 -4.11
C ARG A 9 -3.63 -9.56 -4.46
N LYS A 10 -3.84 -10.01 -5.68
CA LYS A 10 -5.09 -10.68 -6.08
C LYS A 10 -5.17 -12.04 -5.36
N LEU A 11 -6.38 -12.54 -5.11
CA LEU A 11 -6.53 -13.91 -4.62
C LEU A 11 -6.01 -14.90 -5.66
N PRO A 12 -5.25 -15.93 -5.26
CA PRO A 12 -4.84 -17.00 -6.16
C PRO A 12 -6.04 -17.68 -6.82
N SER A 13 -5.94 -18.02 -8.10
CA SER A 13 -6.95 -18.78 -8.83
C SER A 13 -6.30 -19.95 -9.58
N GLN A 14 -7.10 -20.89 -10.09
CA GLN A 14 -6.56 -22.00 -10.90
C GLN A 14 -5.81 -21.53 -12.15
N GLN A 15 -6.18 -20.36 -12.70
CA GLN A 15 -5.50 -19.76 -13.85
C GLN A 15 -4.22 -19.00 -13.45
N GLU A 16 -4.17 -18.44 -12.24
CA GLU A 16 -3.04 -17.66 -11.76
C GLU A 16 -2.76 -18.02 -10.29
N PRO A 17 -2.00 -19.11 -10.04
CA PRO A 17 -1.73 -19.59 -8.67
C PRO A 17 -0.77 -18.68 -7.90
N SER A 18 0.08 -17.93 -8.60
CA SER A 18 1.06 -17.01 -8.01
C SER A 18 0.84 -15.56 -8.49
N PRO A 19 -0.22 -14.89 -7.99
CA PRO A 19 -0.55 -13.54 -8.41
C PRO A 19 0.51 -12.53 -7.97
N LYS A 20 0.74 -11.51 -8.81
CA LYS A 20 1.73 -10.46 -8.55
C LYS A 20 1.41 -9.68 -7.27
N LEU A 21 2.45 -9.40 -6.49
CA LEU A 21 2.40 -8.57 -5.30
C LEU A 21 2.51 -7.09 -5.70
N PHE A 22 1.63 -6.27 -5.13
CA PHE A 22 1.64 -4.82 -5.28
C PHE A 22 2.01 -4.18 -3.95
N ARG A 23 2.98 -3.27 -3.98
CA ARG A 23 3.46 -2.51 -2.82
C ARG A 23 3.21 -1.02 -3.05
N MET A 24 2.62 -0.35 -2.07
CA MET A 24 2.43 1.10 -2.08
C MET A 24 2.88 1.73 -0.77
N ARG A 25 3.43 2.95 -0.86
CA ARG A 25 3.65 3.83 0.28
C ARG A 25 2.47 4.78 0.41
N ILE A 26 1.84 4.81 1.56
CA ILE A 26 0.61 5.56 1.81
C ILE A 26 0.77 6.35 3.09
N PHE A 27 0.58 7.66 2.99
CA PHE A 27 0.47 8.53 4.16
C PHE A 27 -0.97 8.56 4.64
N ALA A 28 -1.19 8.14 5.89
CA ALA A 28 -2.53 8.04 6.48
C ALA A 28 -2.50 8.31 8.00
N PRO A 29 -3.63 8.67 8.61
CA PRO A 29 -3.72 8.86 10.06
C PRO A 29 -3.69 7.54 10.85
N ASN A 30 -4.12 6.43 10.25
CA ASN A 30 -4.12 5.11 10.88
C ASN A 30 -4.11 3.98 9.83
N VAL A 31 -3.91 2.74 10.30
CA VAL A 31 -3.87 1.52 9.47
C VAL A 31 -5.16 1.30 8.67
N VAL A 32 -6.33 1.61 9.23
CA VAL A 32 -7.62 1.40 8.56
C VAL A 32 -7.74 2.29 7.32
N VAL A 33 -7.40 3.57 7.47
CA VAL A 33 -7.39 4.53 6.36
C VAL A 33 -6.31 4.16 5.34
N ALA A 34 -5.14 3.68 5.78
CA ALA A 34 -4.08 3.20 4.87
C ALA A 34 -4.57 2.04 3.98
N LYS A 35 -5.23 1.03 4.58
CA LYS A 35 -5.83 -0.09 3.84
C LYS A 35 -6.91 0.38 2.85
N SER A 36 -7.75 1.33 3.26
CA SER A 36 -8.80 1.89 2.40
C SER A 36 -8.21 2.62 1.18
N ARG A 37 -7.20 3.47 1.40
CA ARG A 37 -6.51 4.21 0.31
C ARG A 37 -5.75 3.27 -0.61
N PHE A 38 -5.16 2.19 -0.08
CA PHE A 38 -4.52 1.16 -0.91
C PHE A 38 -5.51 0.58 -1.92
N TRP A 39 -6.69 0.14 -1.47
CA TRP A 39 -7.72 -0.39 -2.37
C TRP A 39 -8.25 0.65 -3.34
N TYR A 40 -8.38 1.91 -2.92
CA TYR A 40 -8.78 3.00 -3.80
C TYR A 40 -7.81 3.17 -4.99
N PHE A 41 -6.51 3.24 -4.71
CA PHE A 41 -5.50 3.39 -5.77
C PHE A 41 -5.34 2.12 -6.59
N LEU A 42 -5.35 0.94 -5.96
CA LEU A 42 -5.20 -0.34 -6.67
C LEU A 42 -6.37 -0.60 -7.62
N LYS A 43 -7.59 -0.19 -7.25
CA LYS A 43 -8.76 -0.24 -8.14
C LYS A 43 -8.55 0.62 -9.39
N LYS A 44 -7.98 1.83 -9.25
CA LYS A 44 -7.72 2.72 -10.39
C LYS A 44 -6.58 2.21 -11.29
N LEU A 45 -5.50 1.71 -10.70
CA LEU A 45 -4.29 1.33 -11.45
C LEU A 45 -4.37 -0.07 -12.05
N ARG A 46 -4.97 -1.03 -11.35
CA ARG A 46 -4.93 -2.46 -11.70
C ARG A 46 -6.30 -3.12 -11.77
N LYS A 47 -7.39 -2.37 -11.58
CA LYS A 47 -8.78 -2.87 -11.58
C LYS A 47 -9.04 -4.00 -10.56
N VAL A 48 -8.18 -4.13 -9.53
CA VAL A 48 -8.36 -5.10 -8.45
C VAL A 48 -9.20 -4.47 -7.34
N LYS A 49 -10.23 -5.19 -6.90
CA LYS A 49 -11.13 -4.79 -5.81
C LYS A 49 -10.76 -5.53 -4.53
N LYS A 50 -11.09 -4.95 -3.37
CA LYS A 50 -10.94 -5.59 -2.06
C LYS A 50 -11.56 -7.00 -1.98
N ALA A 51 -12.68 -7.23 -2.67
CA ALA A 51 -13.35 -8.53 -2.65
C ALA A 51 -12.58 -9.64 -3.39
N ALA A 52 -11.70 -9.27 -4.33
CA ALA A 52 -10.95 -10.20 -5.17
C ALA A 52 -9.45 -10.20 -4.86
N GLY A 53 -9.06 -9.64 -3.71
CA GLY A 53 -7.67 -9.51 -3.31
C GLY A 53 -7.52 -9.50 -1.80
N GLU A 54 -6.28 -9.68 -1.36
CA GLU A 54 -5.92 -9.70 0.05
C GLU A 54 -4.75 -8.75 0.31
N ILE A 55 -4.67 -8.24 1.53
CA ILE A 55 -3.50 -7.50 2.02
C ILE A 55 -2.61 -8.50 2.73
N VAL A 56 -1.40 -8.65 2.23
CA VAL A 56 -0.40 -9.60 2.74
C VAL A 56 0.31 -9.01 3.95
N ALA A 57 0.64 -7.72 3.92
CA ALA A 57 1.33 -7.04 5.00
C ALA A 57 0.98 -5.54 5.06
N VAL A 58 0.97 -5.00 6.27
CA VAL A 58 0.94 -3.56 6.52
C VAL A 58 2.03 -3.24 7.51
N ASN A 59 3.03 -2.49 7.08
CA ASN A 59 4.16 -2.10 7.92
C ASN A 59 4.18 -0.58 8.05
N GLU A 60 4.33 -0.10 9.27
CA GLU A 60 4.59 1.31 9.54
C GLU A 60 6.06 1.63 9.23
N ILE A 61 6.28 2.64 8.39
CA ILE A 61 7.63 3.13 8.06
C ILE A 61 7.92 4.33 8.96
N HIS A 62 8.97 4.19 9.76
CA HIS A 62 9.56 5.28 10.51
C HIS A 62 10.72 5.88 9.71
N GLU A 63 10.90 7.20 9.80
CA GLU A 63 12.02 7.88 9.17
C GLU A 63 13.35 7.35 9.75
N LYS A 64 14.27 6.95 8.87
CA LYS A 64 15.53 6.30 9.28
C LYS A 64 16.46 7.25 10.02
N ARG A 65 16.38 8.54 9.71
CA ARG A 65 17.21 9.59 10.33
C ARG A 65 16.33 10.79 10.65
N PRO A 66 15.60 10.77 11.77
CA PRO A 66 14.62 11.81 12.09
C PRO A 66 15.26 13.16 12.43
N GLU A 67 16.50 13.16 12.94
CA GLU A 67 17.21 14.37 13.35
C GLU A 67 17.96 15.07 12.21
N GLN A 68 18.06 14.43 11.05
CA GLN A 68 18.77 14.98 9.89
C GLN A 68 17.83 15.82 9.03
N ILE A 69 18.16 17.10 8.83
CA ILE A 69 17.44 18.01 7.92
C ILE A 69 17.53 17.47 6.49
N LYS A 70 16.39 17.42 5.80
CA LYS A 70 16.24 16.90 4.42
C LYS A 70 15.30 17.78 3.62
N ASN A 71 15.60 17.92 2.33
CA ASN A 71 14.73 18.57 1.36
C ASN A 71 13.94 17.49 0.63
N PHE A 72 12.60 17.58 0.63
CA PHE A 72 11.71 16.63 -0.04
C PHE A 72 10.95 17.31 -1.18
N GLY A 73 10.94 16.70 -2.36
CA GLY A 73 10.06 17.07 -3.46
C GLY A 73 8.78 16.23 -3.42
N ILE A 74 7.62 16.87 -3.44
CA ILE A 74 6.31 16.19 -3.42
C ILE A 74 5.58 16.52 -4.72
N TRP A 75 5.12 15.49 -5.42
CA TRP A 75 4.20 15.62 -6.55
C TRP A 75 2.78 15.30 -6.09
N ILE A 76 1.80 16.12 -6.48
CA ILE A 76 0.39 16.00 -6.11
C ILE A 76 -0.44 15.55 -7.31
#